data_AF-A0A371LRX5-F1
#
_entry.id   AF-A0A371LRX5-F1
#
_cell.length_a   1.000
_cell.length_b   1.000
_cell.length_c   1.000
_cell.angle_alpha   90.00
_cell.angle_beta   90.00
_cell.angle_gamma   90.00
#
_symmetry.space_group_name_H-M   'P 1'
#
loop_
_entity.id
_entity.type
_entity.pdbx_description
1 polymer ?
#
loop_
_entity_poly.entity_id
_entity_poly.type
_entity_poly.pdbx_seq_one_letter_code
_entity_poly.pdbx_strand_id
1 'polypeptide(L)' 'VKIIKQVGNYGEIFDRNVGAGSELKIERGLNALWNKGGLQYAPPVR' A
#
# COMPACT_ATOMS: atom_id res chain seq x y z
N VAL A 1 -11.02 10.16 8.72
CA VAL A 1 -11.01 8.76 9.23
C VAL A 1 -12.00 7.80 8.54
N LYS A 2 -12.94 8.25 7.70
CA LYS A 2 -13.93 7.36 7.06
C LYS A 2 -13.30 6.34 6.09
N ILE A 3 -12.27 6.76 5.35
CA ILE A 3 -11.60 5.94 4.32
C ILE A 3 -10.83 4.77 4.93
N ILE A 4 -9.98 5.01 5.94
CA ILE A 4 -9.22 3.93 6.62
C ILE A 4 -10.17 2.91 7.27
N LYS A 5 -11.31 3.35 7.82
CA LYS A 5 -12.32 2.42 8.37
C LYS A 5 -12.99 1.54 7.31
N GLN A 6 -13.18 2.03 6.09
CA GLN A 6 -13.86 1.27 5.03
C GLN A 6 -12.89 0.37 4.25
N VAL A 7 -11.70 0.87 3.95
CA VAL A 7 -10.77 0.19 3.03
C VAL A 7 -9.38 -0.01 3.61
N GLY A 8 -9.07 0.42 4.83
CA GLY A 8 -7.71 0.31 5.39
C GLY A 8 -6.72 1.28 4.73
N ASN A 9 -5.47 1.19 5.15
CA ASN A 9 -4.36 1.94 4.57
C ASN A 9 -3.83 1.26 3.29
N TYR A 10 -3.03 1.98 2.50
CA TYR A 10 -2.50 1.48 1.23
C TYR A 10 -1.79 0.11 1.36
N GLY A 11 -1.08 -0.12 2.48
CA GLY A 11 -0.40 -1.38 2.70
C GLY A 11 -1.36 -2.57 2.88
N GLU A 12 -2.48 -2.35 3.55
CA GLU A 12 -3.54 -3.35 3.76
C GLU A 12 -4.36 -3.60 2.49
N ILE A 13 -4.53 -2.58 1.65
CA ILE A 13 -5.20 -2.72 0.35
C ILE A 13 -4.30 -3.48 -0.62
N PHE A 14 -3.00 -3.16 -0.66
CA PHE A 14 -2.06 -3.84 -1.54
C PHE A 14 -1.94 -5.32 -1.16
N ASP A 15 -1.76 -5.61 0.14
CA ASP A 15 -1.50 -6.98 0.58
C ASP A 15 -2.68 -7.93 0.32
N ARG A 16 -3.93 -7.48 0.49
CA ARG A 16 -5.11 -8.32 0.23
C ARG A 16 -5.37 -8.59 -1.24
N ASN A 17 -5.01 -7.65 -2.12
CA ASN A 17 -5.43 -7.70 -3.54
C ASN A 17 -4.32 -8.23 -4.44
N VAL A 18 -3.07 -7.84 -4.17
CA VAL A 18 -1.93 -8.13 -5.06
C VAL A 18 -0.71 -8.64 -4.33
N GLY A 19 -0.60 -8.41 -3.01
CA GLY A 19 0.56 -8.78 -2.21
C GLY A 19 0.56 -10.21 -1.70
N ALA A 20 1.22 -10.46 -0.58
CA ALA A 20 1.43 -11.81 -0.06
C ALA A 20 0.13 -12.50 0.37
N GLY A 21 -0.90 -11.69 0.70
CA GLY A 21 -2.24 -12.15 1.02
C GLY A 21 -3.13 -12.50 -0.18
N SER A 22 -2.68 -12.30 -1.43
CA SER A 22 -3.44 -12.64 -2.63
C SER A 22 -2.78 -13.73 -3.48
N GLU A 23 -3.55 -14.36 -4.37
CA GLU A 23 -3.03 -15.41 -5.27
C GLU A 23 -1.90 -14.93 -6.18
N LEU A 24 -1.75 -13.61 -6.36
CA LEU A 24 -0.75 -12.98 -7.22
C LEU A 24 0.63 -12.91 -6.56
N LYS A 25 0.71 -12.86 -5.21
CA LYS A 25 1.96 -12.83 -4.43
C LYS A 25 3.02 -11.85 -4.94
N ILE A 26 2.59 -10.65 -5.36
CA ILE A 26 3.48 -9.64 -5.92
C ILE A 26 4.25 -8.95 -4.79
N GLU A 27 5.57 -8.98 -4.86
CA GLU A 27 6.42 -8.21 -3.96
C GLU A 27 6.23 -6.71 -4.18
N ARG A 28 6.27 -5.93 -3.09
CA ARG A 28 5.98 -4.49 -3.12
C ARG A 28 6.86 -3.72 -4.09
N GLY A 29 8.14 -4.09 -4.24
CA GLY A 29 9.08 -3.50 -5.21
C GLY A 29 8.94 -1.97 -5.31
N LEU A 30 8.67 -1.48 -6.53
CA LEU A 30 8.47 -0.06 -6.83
C LEU A 30 7.23 0.56 -6.16
N ASN A 31 6.22 -0.24 -5.81
CA ASN A 31 5.02 0.19 -5.07
C ASN A 31 5.23 0.26 -3.55
N ALA A 32 6.46 0.06 -3.05
CA ALA A 32 6.79 0.36 -1.67
C ALA A 32 6.75 1.88 -1.40
N LEU A 33 6.68 2.25 -0.13
CA LEU A 33 6.80 3.65 0.27
C LEU A 33 8.17 4.20 -0.14
N TRP A 34 8.21 5.50 -0.45
CA TRP A 34 9.44 6.20 -0.84
C TRP A 34 10.59 6.04 0.17
N ASN A 35 10.27 6.00 1.47
CA ASN A 35 11.26 5.80 2.54
C ASN A 35 11.66 4.32 2.75
N LYS A 36 11.07 3.39 1.99
CA LYS A 36 11.36 1.95 2.01
C LYS A 36 11.89 1.45 0.65
N GLY A 37 12.43 2.35 -0.17
CA GLY A 37 13.02 2.01 -1.47
C GLY A 37 12.03 1.89 -2.63
N GLY A 38 10.76 2.27 -2.45
CA GLY A 38 9.79 2.37 -3.54
C GLY A 38 9.59 3.80 -4.02
N LEU A 39 8.59 4.02 -4.87
CA LEU A 39 8.29 5.33 -5.47
C LEU A 39 7.03 5.96 -4.90
N GLN A 40 6.38 5.28 -3.95
CA GLN A 40 5.10 5.73 -3.45
C GLN A 40 5.26 6.81 -2.39
N TYR A 41 5.01 8.05 -2.80
CA TYR A 41 5.06 9.24 -1.96
C TYR A 41 3.67 9.83 -1.77
N ALA A 42 3.19 9.89 -0.53
CA ALA A 42 1.97 10.60 -0.21
C ALA A 42 2.30 12.09 0.03
N PRO A 43 1.65 13.04 -0.68
CA PRO A 43 1.84 14.46 -0.43
C PRO A 43 1.47 14.82 1.03
N PRO A 44 2.19 15.75 1.67
CA PRO A 44 1.88 16.18 3.03
C PRO A 44 0.51 16.87 3.05
N VAL A 45 -0.43 16.29 3.78
CA VAL A 45 -1.73 16.90 4.06
C VAL A 45 -1.50 17.92 5.18
N ARG A 46 -1.53 19.21 4.82
CA ARG A 46 -1.35 20.36 5.71
C ARG A 46 -2.62 21.19 5.71
#